data_AF-S3UBM7-F1
#
_entry.id   AF-S3UBM7-F1
#
_cell.length_a   1.000
_cell.length_b   1.000
_cell.length_c   1.000
_cell.angle_alpha   90.00
_cell.angle_beta   90.00
_cell.angle_gamma   90.00
#
_symmetry.space_group_name_H-M   'P 1'
#
loop_
_entity.id
_entity.type
_entity.pdbx_description
1 polymer ?
#
loop_
_entity_poly.entity_id
_entity_poly.type
_entity_poly.pdbx_seq_one_letter_code
_entity_poly.pdbx_strand_id
1 'polypeptide(L)'
;MQMGCWYPAEYEQPFQQLQTRLAALNVQLNGQVVEKINARFLRLNPDMALVLDEDGLSLAANGMKMQPDWRGEIARLKRASLKSEMIARACQLGEKPTLIDATAGLGHDSLLMAYLGADVRLVERHPILFVLLEYSKASAEHDPFLQSFMQRITLIYADSNTYLQQLVQQGEQVDVVYLDPMFPQRDQNQQAAKKQAQVKKQMQLLHMLLPEDGEMDLGDQLLHLATQIAKRVIVKRPRHAVYLADQAPDHQWLGDACRFDAYFPKG
;
A
#
# COMPACT_ATOMS: atom_id res chain seq x y z
N MET A 1 -0.60 20.53 -3.02
CA MET A 1 0.48 19.76 -3.67
C MET A 1 0.41 19.98 -5.18
N GLN A 2 1.54 20.07 -5.88
CA GLN A 2 1.58 20.14 -7.34
C GLN A 2 2.33 18.91 -7.88
N MET A 3 1.90 18.38 -9.03
CA MET A 3 2.50 17.22 -9.67
C MET A 3 2.50 17.39 -11.20
N GLY A 4 3.59 17.05 -11.87
CA GLY A 4 3.63 16.96 -13.33
C GLY A 4 3.03 15.65 -13.84
N CYS A 5 2.57 15.63 -15.08
CA CYS A 5 2.12 14.40 -15.76
C CYS A 5 2.60 14.38 -17.21
N TRP A 6 3.30 13.31 -17.59
CA TRP A 6 3.65 13.04 -18.97
C TRP A 6 2.65 12.05 -19.57
N TYR A 7 2.12 12.36 -20.74
CA TYR A 7 1.19 11.49 -21.45
C TYR A 7 1.26 11.69 -22.98
N PRO A 8 1.05 10.65 -23.79
CA PRO A 8 0.89 10.78 -25.23
C PRO A 8 -0.41 11.51 -25.62
N ALA A 9 -0.47 12.11 -26.81
CA ALA A 9 -1.62 12.94 -27.23
C ALA A 9 -2.96 12.19 -27.21
N GLU A 10 -2.95 10.88 -27.46
CA GLU A 10 -4.13 10.01 -27.41
C GLU A 10 -4.69 9.81 -25.99
N TYR A 11 -3.93 10.17 -24.94
CA TYR A 11 -4.35 10.11 -23.54
C TYR A 11 -4.92 11.44 -23.00
N GLU A 12 -5.19 12.43 -23.86
CA GLU A 12 -5.73 13.75 -23.45
C GLU A 12 -7.02 13.63 -22.62
N GLN A 13 -7.99 12.81 -23.05
CA GLN A 13 -9.22 12.61 -22.26
C GLN A 13 -8.98 11.88 -20.94
N PRO A 14 -8.27 10.73 -20.90
CA PRO A 14 -7.82 10.12 -19.64
C PRO A 14 -7.09 11.09 -18.70
N PHE A 15 -6.25 11.97 -19.24
CA PHE A 15 -5.53 12.98 -18.46
C PHE A 15 -6.48 13.99 -17.82
N GLN A 16 -7.49 14.49 -18.54
CA GLN A 16 -8.48 15.42 -17.98
C GLN A 16 -9.30 14.80 -16.84
N GLN A 17 -9.63 13.51 -16.96
CA GLN A 17 -10.29 12.74 -15.89
C GLN A 17 -9.37 12.61 -14.66
N LEU A 18 -8.10 12.23 -14.88
CA LEU A 18 -7.09 12.15 -13.84
C LEU A 18 -6.88 13.49 -13.13
N GLN A 19 -6.78 14.58 -13.90
CA GLN A 19 -6.62 15.93 -13.38
C GLN A 19 -7.80 16.33 -12.50
N THR A 20 -9.03 16.04 -12.93
CA THR A 20 -10.25 16.27 -12.13
C THR A 20 -10.24 15.44 -10.84
N ARG A 21 -9.86 14.16 -10.93
CA ARG A 21 -9.80 13.26 -9.77
C ARG A 21 -8.79 13.75 -8.73
N LEU A 22 -7.60 14.15 -9.17
CA LEU A 22 -6.55 14.66 -8.28
C LEU A 22 -6.89 16.05 -7.72
N ALA A 23 -7.57 16.90 -8.48
CA ALA A 23 -8.06 18.18 -7.99
C ALA A 23 -9.05 18.00 -6.81
N ALA A 24 -9.93 16.99 -6.88
CA ALA A 24 -10.83 16.62 -5.77
C ALA A 24 -10.08 16.17 -4.50
N LEU A 25 -8.80 15.80 -4.62
CA LEU A 25 -7.90 15.44 -3.52
C LEU A 25 -6.90 16.56 -3.20
N ASN A 26 -7.16 17.79 -3.65
CA ASN A 26 -6.31 18.97 -3.46
C ASN A 26 -4.89 18.84 -4.06
N VAL A 27 -4.76 18.08 -5.15
CA VAL A 27 -3.54 17.95 -5.94
C VAL A 27 -3.74 18.62 -7.30
N GLN A 28 -2.94 19.65 -7.58
CA GLN A 28 -2.91 20.28 -8.90
C GLN A 28 -2.01 19.46 -9.84
N LEU A 29 -2.58 18.97 -10.94
CA LEU A 29 -1.86 18.18 -11.94
C LEU A 29 -1.60 19.04 -13.20
N ASN A 30 -0.33 19.18 -13.58
CA ASN A 30 0.10 19.91 -14.77
C ASN A 30 0.50 18.92 -15.87
N GLY A 31 -0.18 18.97 -17.01
CA GLY A 31 0.03 18.05 -18.11
C GLY A 31 1.10 18.50 -19.10
N GLN A 32 1.88 17.55 -19.61
CA GLN A 32 2.79 17.75 -20.72
C GLN A 32 2.63 16.61 -21.72
N VAL A 33 2.15 16.96 -22.92
CA VAL A 33 2.03 16.02 -24.03
C VAL A 33 3.42 15.64 -24.54
N VAL A 34 3.67 14.35 -24.71
CA VAL A 34 4.97 13.80 -25.16
C VAL A 34 4.78 12.73 -26.22
N GLU A 35 5.59 12.75 -27.28
CA GLU A 35 5.43 11.79 -28.38
C GLU A 35 5.69 10.33 -27.96
N LYS A 36 6.69 10.10 -27.09
CA LYS A 36 7.07 8.76 -26.67
C LYS A 36 7.70 8.74 -25.29
N ILE A 37 7.11 7.96 -24.40
CA ILE A 37 7.63 7.69 -23.06
C ILE A 37 8.40 6.36 -23.12
N ASN A 38 9.71 6.41 -22.86
CA ASN A 38 10.58 5.23 -22.83
C ASN A 38 11.72 5.42 -21.83
N ALA A 39 12.56 4.41 -21.64
CA ALA A 39 13.67 4.46 -20.68
C ALA A 39 14.65 5.63 -20.93
N ARG A 40 14.84 6.06 -22.18
CA ARG A 40 15.66 7.24 -22.49
C ARG A 40 14.96 8.53 -22.07
N PHE A 41 13.66 8.66 -22.36
CA PHE A 41 12.86 9.80 -21.93
C PHE A 41 12.88 9.96 -20.40
N LEU A 42 12.62 8.89 -19.65
CA LEU A 42 12.60 8.94 -18.17
C LEU A 42 13.97 9.29 -17.56
N ARG A 43 15.09 8.95 -18.24
CA ARG A 43 16.44 9.35 -17.79
C ARG A 43 16.76 10.81 -18.07
N LEU A 44 16.21 11.36 -19.15
CA LEU A 44 16.39 12.76 -19.53
C LEU A 44 15.46 13.69 -18.74
N ASN A 45 14.40 13.15 -18.12
CA ASN A 45 13.44 13.87 -17.29
C ASN A 45 13.45 13.25 -15.87
N PRO A 46 14.44 13.57 -15.03
CA PRO A 46 14.62 12.93 -13.73
C PRO A 46 13.63 13.39 -12.66
N ASP A 47 12.93 14.50 -12.89
CA ASP A 47 11.96 15.06 -11.95
C ASP A 47 10.83 14.09 -11.65
N MET A 48 10.23 14.24 -10.48
CA MET A 48 9.08 13.43 -10.11
C MET A 48 7.84 13.86 -10.90
N ALA A 49 7.21 12.92 -11.57
CA ALA A 49 5.96 13.14 -12.28
C ALA A 49 5.12 11.86 -12.34
N LEU A 50 3.85 12.02 -12.65
CA LEU A 50 3.01 10.93 -13.12
C LEU A 50 3.28 10.63 -14.60
N VAL A 51 3.06 9.37 -14.95
CA VAL A 51 3.09 8.89 -16.33
C VAL A 51 1.76 8.22 -16.59
N LEU A 52 1.04 8.68 -17.61
CA LEU A 52 -0.19 8.07 -18.09
C LEU A 52 0.05 7.52 -19.50
N ASP A 53 0.08 6.20 -19.63
CA ASP A 53 0.35 5.48 -20.88
C ASP A 53 -0.35 4.12 -20.93
N GLU A 54 0.10 3.23 -21.82
CA GLU A 54 -0.47 1.89 -22.04
C GLU A 54 -0.40 0.98 -20.81
N ASP A 55 0.55 1.21 -19.90
CA ASP A 55 0.66 0.48 -18.64
C ASP A 55 -0.37 0.95 -17.60
N GLY A 56 -1.05 2.07 -17.86
CA GLY A 56 -1.96 2.74 -16.95
C GLY A 56 -1.34 3.99 -16.34
N LEU A 57 -1.50 4.15 -15.02
CA LEU A 57 -0.95 5.27 -14.27
C LEU A 57 0.24 4.83 -13.43
N SER A 58 1.36 5.54 -13.55
CA SER A 58 2.59 5.28 -12.81
C SER A 58 3.17 6.54 -12.20
N LEU A 59 3.96 6.39 -11.14
CA LEU A 59 4.88 7.40 -10.65
C LEU A 59 6.27 7.19 -11.26
N ALA A 60 6.88 8.26 -11.75
CA ALA A 60 8.23 8.23 -12.29
C ALA A 60 9.13 9.28 -11.63
N ALA A 61 10.41 8.95 -11.49
CA ALA A 61 11.49 9.87 -11.12
C ALA A 61 12.85 9.19 -11.37
N ASN A 62 13.91 9.95 -11.64
CA ASN A 62 15.28 9.46 -11.78
C ASN A 62 15.43 8.25 -12.74
N GLY A 63 14.71 8.25 -13.87
CA GLY A 63 14.73 7.14 -14.83
C GLY A 63 14.02 5.86 -14.36
N MET A 64 13.32 5.91 -13.23
CA MET A 64 12.51 4.83 -12.68
C MET A 64 11.02 5.13 -12.89
N LYS A 65 10.21 4.07 -12.99
CA LYS A 65 8.74 4.10 -13.10
C LYS A 65 8.19 3.01 -12.16
N MET A 66 7.12 3.29 -11.42
CA MET A 66 6.42 2.32 -10.59
C MET A 66 4.90 2.50 -10.64
N GLN A 67 4.19 1.41 -10.45
CA GLN A 67 2.75 1.36 -10.21
C GLN A 67 2.43 0.21 -9.25
N PRO A 68 1.22 0.18 -8.66
CA PRO A 68 0.70 -0.99 -7.97
C PRO A 68 0.39 -2.09 -9.00
N ASP A 69 1.41 -2.78 -9.51
CA ASP A 69 1.31 -3.75 -10.60
C ASP A 69 0.66 -5.08 -10.17
N TRP A 70 -0.65 -5.04 -9.93
CA TRP A 70 -1.43 -6.20 -9.48
C TRP A 70 -1.52 -7.32 -10.53
N ARG A 71 -1.42 -6.99 -11.82
CA ARG A 71 -1.31 -7.98 -12.90
C ARG A 71 0.01 -8.73 -12.83
N GLY A 72 1.11 -8.04 -12.51
CA GLY A 72 2.41 -8.64 -12.23
C GLY A 72 2.38 -9.68 -11.09
N GLU A 73 1.47 -9.54 -10.12
CA GLU A 73 1.34 -10.46 -8.98
C GLU A 73 0.61 -11.77 -9.30
N ILE A 74 -0.03 -11.92 -10.48
CA ILE A 74 -0.83 -13.12 -10.83
C ILE A 74 -0.05 -14.43 -10.66
N ALA A 75 1.23 -14.45 -11.04
CA ALA A 75 2.08 -15.65 -10.91
C ALA A 75 2.39 -16.01 -9.46
N ARG A 76 2.44 -15.03 -8.55
CA ARG A 76 2.54 -15.25 -7.10
C ARG A 76 1.20 -15.75 -6.56
N LEU A 77 0.10 -15.08 -6.91
CA LEU A 77 -1.25 -15.45 -6.45
C LEU A 77 -1.59 -16.90 -6.77
N LYS A 78 -1.34 -17.38 -8.01
CA LYS A 78 -1.60 -18.78 -8.40
C LYS A 78 -0.84 -19.83 -7.58
N ARG A 79 0.27 -19.46 -6.93
CA ARG A 79 1.07 -20.34 -6.06
C ARG A 79 0.76 -20.13 -4.57
N ALA A 80 0.05 -19.06 -4.23
CA ALA A 80 -0.31 -18.74 -2.87
C ALA A 80 -1.38 -19.70 -2.35
N SER A 81 -1.30 -20.01 -1.07
CA SER A 81 -2.30 -20.80 -0.36
C SER A 81 -2.32 -20.38 1.11
N LEU A 82 -3.40 -20.71 1.81
CA LEU A 82 -3.53 -20.48 3.25
C LEU A 82 -2.38 -21.09 4.07
N LYS A 83 -1.75 -22.15 3.58
CA LYS A 83 -0.63 -22.84 4.25
C LYS A 83 0.73 -22.24 3.90
N SER A 84 0.94 -21.85 2.63
CA SER A 84 2.23 -21.34 2.15
C SER A 84 2.48 -19.90 2.55
N GLU A 85 1.42 -19.08 2.67
CA GLU A 85 1.55 -17.67 3.00
C GLU A 85 1.52 -17.44 4.51
N MET A 86 2.56 -16.78 5.03
CA MET A 86 2.65 -16.47 6.46
C MET A 86 1.60 -15.44 6.89
N ILE A 87 1.41 -14.41 6.07
CA ILE A 87 0.35 -13.40 6.27
C ILE A 87 -1.04 -14.08 6.32
N ALA A 88 -1.25 -15.14 5.55
CA ALA A 88 -2.51 -15.87 5.56
C ALA A 88 -2.79 -16.57 6.89
N ARG A 89 -1.75 -17.14 7.50
CA ARG A 89 -1.83 -17.76 8.83
C ARG A 89 -2.01 -16.71 9.93
N ALA A 90 -1.23 -15.63 9.88
CA ALA A 90 -1.29 -14.55 10.86
C ALA A 90 -2.70 -13.90 10.90
N CYS A 91 -3.23 -13.57 9.73
CA CYS A 91 -4.54 -12.96 9.58
C CYS A 91 -5.72 -13.95 9.60
N GLN A 92 -5.48 -15.25 9.78
CA GLN A 92 -6.54 -16.28 9.74
C GLN A 92 -7.46 -16.22 8.50
N LEU A 93 -6.88 -16.07 7.32
CA LEU A 93 -7.65 -15.90 6.07
C LEU A 93 -8.57 -17.09 5.73
N GLY A 94 -8.34 -18.27 6.31
CA GLY A 94 -9.22 -19.44 6.16
C GLY A 94 -10.63 -19.20 6.69
N GLU A 95 -10.79 -18.28 7.66
CA GLU A 95 -12.08 -17.87 8.22
C GLU A 95 -12.77 -16.77 7.38
N LYS A 96 -12.13 -16.32 6.28
CA LYS A 96 -12.60 -15.23 5.41
C LYS A 96 -12.94 -13.94 6.20
N PRO A 97 -11.95 -13.38 6.92
CA PRO A 97 -12.18 -12.27 7.83
C PRO A 97 -12.54 -10.97 7.10
N THR A 98 -13.24 -10.09 7.83
CA THR A 98 -13.25 -8.66 7.53
C THR A 98 -11.95 -8.02 8.02
N LEU A 99 -11.23 -7.34 7.12
CA LEU A 99 -9.88 -6.86 7.36
C LEU A 99 -9.72 -5.40 6.98
N ILE A 100 -8.98 -4.64 7.80
CA ILE A 100 -8.51 -3.30 7.46
C ILE A 100 -7.00 -3.35 7.28
N ASP A 101 -6.51 -3.02 6.09
CA ASP A 101 -5.10 -2.68 5.87
C ASP A 101 -4.95 -1.17 6.09
N ALA A 102 -4.41 -0.79 7.24
CA ALA A 102 -4.31 0.61 7.63
C ALA A 102 -3.05 1.29 7.06
N THR A 103 -2.31 0.61 6.19
CA THR A 103 -1.04 1.08 5.60
C THR A 103 -0.93 0.57 4.17
N ALA A 104 -1.96 0.80 3.36
CA ALA A 104 -2.16 0.10 2.11
C ALA A 104 -0.95 0.17 1.16
N GLY A 105 -0.29 1.33 1.03
CA GLY A 105 0.88 1.48 0.16
C GLY A 105 0.56 1.11 -1.29
N LEU A 106 1.24 0.09 -1.84
CA LEU A 106 0.95 -0.44 -3.18
C LEU A 106 -0.09 -1.57 -3.19
N GLY A 107 -0.65 -1.94 -2.03
CA GLY A 107 -1.75 -2.90 -1.93
C GLY A 107 -1.41 -4.35 -2.30
N HIS A 108 -0.13 -4.73 -2.44
CA HIS A 108 0.24 -6.10 -2.82
C HIS A 108 -0.15 -7.15 -1.77
N ASP A 109 0.06 -6.85 -0.48
CA ASP A 109 -0.36 -7.76 0.59
C ASP A 109 -1.88 -7.82 0.69
N SER A 110 -2.56 -6.68 0.55
CA SER A 110 -4.02 -6.60 0.48
C SER A 110 -4.63 -7.39 -0.69
N LEU A 111 -4.02 -7.32 -1.89
CA LEU A 111 -4.41 -8.11 -3.05
C LEU A 111 -4.32 -9.61 -2.75
N LEU A 112 -3.22 -10.05 -2.12
CA LEU A 112 -3.04 -11.43 -1.69
C LEU A 112 -4.09 -11.85 -0.66
N MET A 113 -4.37 -11.00 0.33
CA MET A 113 -5.37 -11.29 1.36
C MET A 113 -6.78 -11.42 0.78
N ALA A 114 -7.14 -10.55 -0.17
CA ALA A 114 -8.41 -10.62 -0.90
C ALA A 114 -8.50 -11.88 -1.77
N TYR A 115 -7.43 -12.23 -2.48
CA TYR A 115 -7.34 -13.47 -3.27
C TYR A 115 -7.57 -14.72 -2.40
N LEU A 116 -7.02 -14.72 -1.18
CA LEU A 116 -7.16 -15.83 -0.23
C LEU A 116 -8.50 -15.80 0.55
N GLY A 117 -9.36 -14.82 0.29
CA GLY A 117 -10.77 -14.83 0.67
C GLY A 117 -11.21 -13.80 1.71
N ALA A 118 -10.35 -12.90 2.17
CA ALA A 118 -10.75 -11.81 3.07
C ALA A 118 -11.46 -10.67 2.34
N ASP A 119 -12.35 -9.97 3.06
CA ASP A 119 -12.92 -8.71 2.61
C ASP A 119 -12.09 -7.57 3.22
N VAL A 120 -11.38 -6.83 2.36
CA VAL A 120 -10.28 -5.93 2.74
C VAL A 120 -10.66 -4.48 2.45
N ARG A 121 -10.53 -3.62 3.46
CA ARG A 121 -10.54 -2.17 3.32
C ARG A 121 -9.10 -1.65 3.35
N LEU A 122 -8.66 -1.06 2.24
CA LEU A 122 -7.32 -0.50 2.09
C LEU A 122 -7.39 0.99 2.39
N VAL A 123 -6.70 1.43 3.44
CA VAL A 123 -6.65 2.83 3.83
C VAL A 123 -5.33 3.44 3.36
N GLU A 124 -5.43 4.49 2.54
CA GLU A 124 -4.27 5.25 2.06
C GLU A 124 -4.55 6.74 2.16
N ARG A 125 -3.59 7.47 2.74
CA ARG A 125 -3.70 8.91 3.03
C ARG A 125 -3.07 9.77 1.94
N HIS A 126 -2.10 9.23 1.21
CA HIS A 126 -1.37 9.99 0.22
C HIS A 126 -2.17 10.03 -1.09
N PRO A 127 -2.60 11.21 -1.57
CA PRO A 127 -3.54 11.32 -2.68
C PRO A 127 -3.01 10.69 -3.97
N ILE A 128 -1.71 10.81 -4.26
CA ILE A 128 -1.10 10.15 -5.42
C ILE A 128 -1.13 8.63 -5.30
N LEU A 129 -0.80 8.06 -4.13
CA LEU A 129 -0.80 6.60 -3.94
C LEU A 129 -2.22 6.05 -4.00
N PHE A 130 -3.17 6.77 -3.41
CA PHE A 130 -4.58 6.43 -3.46
C PHE A 130 -5.08 6.37 -4.91
N VAL A 131 -4.80 7.38 -5.74
CA VAL A 131 -5.21 7.37 -7.15
C VAL A 131 -4.49 6.30 -7.96
N LEU A 132 -3.21 6.00 -7.66
CA LEU A 132 -2.52 4.86 -8.27
C LEU A 132 -3.24 3.53 -7.95
N LEU A 133 -3.68 3.33 -6.71
CA LEU A 133 -4.47 2.16 -6.32
C LEU A 133 -5.83 2.11 -7.03
N GLU A 134 -6.51 3.25 -7.22
CA GLU A 134 -7.76 3.33 -7.99
C GLU A 134 -7.55 2.83 -9.43
N TYR A 135 -6.49 3.29 -10.09
CA TYR A 135 -6.14 2.84 -11.45
C TYR A 135 -5.82 1.35 -11.51
N SER A 136 -5.04 0.84 -10.55
CA SER A 136 -4.72 -0.59 -10.47
C SER A 136 -5.96 -1.45 -10.24
N LYS A 137 -6.86 -1.02 -9.36
CA LYS A 137 -8.13 -1.72 -9.10
C LYS A 137 -9.04 -1.72 -10.33
N ALA A 138 -9.23 -0.57 -10.98
CA ALA A 138 -10.03 -0.48 -12.20
C ALA A 138 -9.47 -1.38 -13.32
N SER A 139 -8.14 -1.43 -13.46
CA SER A 139 -7.46 -2.31 -14.40
C SER A 139 -7.64 -3.80 -14.07
N ALA A 140 -7.64 -4.15 -12.78
CA ALA A 140 -7.82 -5.51 -12.29
C ALA A 140 -9.28 -6.00 -12.38
N GLU A 141 -10.27 -5.11 -12.30
CA GLU A 141 -11.69 -5.44 -12.49
C GLU A 141 -12.03 -5.94 -13.89
N HIS A 142 -11.18 -5.62 -14.88
CA HIS A 142 -11.32 -6.08 -16.26
C HIS A 142 -10.37 -7.25 -16.60
N ASP A 143 -9.55 -7.69 -15.65
CA ASP A 143 -8.63 -8.81 -15.86
C ASP A 143 -9.35 -10.15 -15.56
N PRO A 144 -9.31 -11.15 -16.47
CA PRO A 144 -10.05 -12.41 -16.31
C PRO A 144 -9.69 -13.21 -15.05
N PHE A 145 -8.48 -13.07 -14.52
CA PHE A 145 -8.05 -13.77 -13.32
C PHE A 145 -8.39 -12.95 -12.06
N LEU A 146 -8.07 -11.65 -12.06
CA LEU A 146 -8.21 -10.79 -10.89
C LEU A 146 -9.66 -10.41 -10.58
N GLN A 147 -10.51 -10.24 -11.60
CA GLN A 147 -11.89 -9.75 -11.48
C GLN A 147 -12.70 -10.50 -10.40
N SER A 148 -12.50 -11.81 -10.28
CA SER A 148 -13.28 -12.70 -9.40
C SER A 148 -13.23 -12.34 -7.91
N PHE A 149 -12.22 -11.57 -7.48
CA PHE A 149 -12.06 -11.15 -6.08
C PHE A 149 -11.90 -9.63 -5.90
N MET A 150 -12.02 -8.82 -6.95
CA MET A 150 -11.91 -7.36 -6.83
C MET A 150 -13.03 -6.73 -6.00
N GLN A 151 -14.20 -7.35 -5.95
CA GLN A 151 -15.32 -6.91 -5.08
C GLN A 151 -14.99 -7.00 -3.58
N ARG A 152 -13.97 -7.78 -3.21
CA ARG A 152 -13.51 -7.91 -1.82
C ARG A 152 -12.60 -6.75 -1.39
N ILE A 153 -12.16 -5.92 -2.32
CA ILE A 153 -11.22 -4.82 -2.08
C ILE A 153 -12.02 -3.51 -2.10
N THR A 154 -11.99 -2.78 -0.99
CA THR A 154 -12.54 -1.43 -0.89
C THR A 154 -11.40 -0.45 -0.64
N LEU A 155 -11.28 0.59 -1.46
CA LEU A 155 -10.28 1.64 -1.28
C LEU A 155 -10.88 2.78 -0.45
N ILE A 156 -10.19 3.20 0.60
CA ILE A 156 -10.59 4.29 1.50
C ILE A 156 -9.50 5.37 1.49
N TYR A 157 -9.85 6.56 1.02
CA TYR A 157 -8.97 7.73 1.10
C TYR A 157 -9.15 8.40 2.46
N ALA A 158 -8.23 8.11 3.39
CA ALA A 158 -8.25 8.68 4.72
C ALA A 158 -6.87 8.58 5.38
N ASP A 159 -6.64 9.42 6.38
CA ASP A 159 -5.59 9.14 7.36
C ASP A 159 -6.03 7.99 8.26
N SER A 160 -5.16 7.00 8.44
CA SER A 160 -5.47 5.77 9.15
C SER A 160 -5.80 5.98 10.64
N ASN A 161 -5.16 6.92 11.33
CA ASN A 161 -5.53 7.24 12.70
C ASN A 161 -6.94 7.82 12.76
N THR A 162 -7.23 8.77 11.87
CA THR A 162 -8.56 9.39 11.78
C THR A 162 -9.64 8.35 11.47
N TYR A 163 -9.39 7.47 10.49
CA TYR A 163 -10.34 6.43 10.09
C TYR A 163 -10.59 5.42 11.22
N LEU A 164 -9.54 4.89 11.84
CA LEU A 164 -9.68 3.94 12.95
C LEU A 164 -10.38 4.58 14.16
N GLN A 165 -10.06 5.85 14.48
CA GLN A 165 -10.74 6.58 15.56
C GLN A 165 -12.23 6.76 15.28
N GLN A 166 -12.61 7.03 14.03
CA GLN A 166 -14.02 7.10 13.65
C GLN A 166 -14.72 5.75 13.86
N LEU A 167 -14.10 4.64 13.48
CA LEU A 167 -14.66 3.29 13.69
C LEU A 167 -14.82 2.98 15.18
N VAL A 168 -13.84 3.35 16.02
CA VAL A 168 -13.94 3.26 17.49
C VAL A 168 -15.17 4.00 18.00
N GLN A 169 -15.37 5.25 17.57
CA GLN A 169 -16.50 6.08 18.01
C GLN A 169 -17.85 5.51 17.55
N GLN A 170 -17.87 4.85 16.40
CA GLN A 170 -19.06 4.19 15.86
C GLN A 170 -19.33 2.82 16.50
N GLY A 171 -18.40 2.29 17.31
CA GLY A 171 -18.49 0.95 17.87
C GLY A 171 -18.38 -0.15 16.81
N GLU A 172 -17.80 0.14 15.65
CA GLU A 172 -17.58 -0.85 14.60
C GLU A 172 -16.42 -1.78 14.98
N GLN A 173 -16.60 -3.07 14.72
CA GLN A 173 -15.61 -4.11 14.99
C GLN A 173 -15.24 -4.82 13.69
N VAL A 174 -13.97 -5.22 13.58
CA VAL A 174 -13.43 -6.02 12.47
C VAL A 174 -12.67 -7.22 12.99
N ASP A 175 -12.49 -8.24 12.14
CA ASP A 175 -11.76 -9.44 12.57
C ASP A 175 -10.26 -9.18 12.68
N VAL A 176 -9.71 -8.39 11.74
CA VAL A 176 -8.26 -8.14 11.64
C VAL A 176 -7.99 -6.69 11.27
N VAL A 177 -7.03 -6.06 11.94
CA VAL A 177 -6.33 -4.88 11.43
C VAL A 177 -4.89 -5.27 11.08
N TYR A 178 -4.46 -4.98 9.86
CA TYR A 178 -3.12 -5.21 9.35
C TYR A 178 -2.34 -3.90 9.24
N LEU A 179 -1.10 -3.91 9.74
CA LEU A 179 -0.18 -2.78 9.74
C LEU A 179 1.18 -3.19 9.16
N ASP A 180 1.67 -2.46 8.17
CA ASP A 180 3.02 -2.53 7.58
C ASP A 180 3.59 -1.11 7.43
N PRO A 181 3.83 -0.38 8.53
CA PRO A 181 4.30 1.00 8.47
C PRO A 181 5.69 1.07 7.81
N MET A 182 5.83 1.83 6.73
CA MET A 182 7.03 1.95 5.89
C MET A 182 8.25 2.67 6.53
N PHE A 183 8.36 2.72 7.86
CA PHE A 183 9.28 3.62 8.57
C PHE A 183 10.69 3.05 8.81
N PRO A 184 11.71 3.92 8.98
CA PRO A 184 13.12 3.54 9.00
C PRO A 184 13.42 2.47 10.04
N GLN A 185 13.90 1.36 9.50
CA GLN A 185 14.15 0.11 10.20
C GLN A 185 15.40 0.28 11.05
N ARG A 186 15.25 0.67 12.31
CA ARG A 186 16.27 0.43 13.33
C ARG A 186 16.23 -1.05 13.67
N ASP A 187 17.35 -1.74 13.47
CA ASP A 187 17.53 -3.06 14.05
C ASP A 187 17.58 -2.95 15.59
N GLN A 188 17.59 -4.09 16.28
CA GLN A 188 17.71 -4.15 17.74
C GLN A 188 18.97 -3.42 18.28
N ASN A 189 19.97 -3.16 17.44
CA ASN A 189 21.18 -2.42 17.76
C ASN A 189 21.11 -0.93 17.35
N GLN A 190 19.93 -0.43 17.03
CA GLN A 190 19.66 0.94 16.55
C GLN A 190 20.34 1.30 15.21
N GLN A 191 20.77 0.31 14.42
CA GLN A 191 21.39 0.52 13.11
C GLN A 191 20.35 0.40 11.98
N ALA A 192 20.55 1.19 10.92
CA ALA A 192 19.69 1.12 9.74
C ALA A 192 19.83 -0.24 9.03
N ALA A 193 18.72 -0.95 8.83
CA ALA A 193 18.73 -2.27 8.19
C ALA A 193 19.22 -2.24 6.72
N LYS A 194 19.98 -3.27 6.31
CA LYS A 194 20.51 -3.43 4.94
C LYS A 194 19.40 -3.82 3.94
N LYS A 195 19.17 -2.98 2.91
CA LYS A 195 18.09 -3.08 1.90
C LYS A 195 18.40 -4.02 0.69
N GLN A 196 17.44 -4.87 0.29
CA GLN A 196 17.46 -5.77 -0.90
C GLN A 196 17.27 -5.05 -2.25
N ALA A 197 17.94 -5.50 -3.32
CA ALA A 197 18.27 -4.70 -4.51
C ALA A 197 17.15 -4.38 -5.54
N GLN A 198 16.07 -5.16 -5.65
CA GLN A 198 14.99 -4.90 -6.62
C GLN A 198 13.83 -4.11 -5.99
N VAL A 199 13.56 -4.39 -4.70
CA VAL A 199 12.72 -3.58 -3.81
C VAL A 199 13.28 -2.15 -3.66
N LYS A 200 14.58 -1.93 -3.93
CA LYS A 200 15.22 -0.61 -3.89
C LYS A 200 14.52 0.42 -4.78
N LYS A 201 14.12 0.11 -6.02
CA LYS A 201 13.65 1.14 -6.97
C LYS A 201 12.27 1.67 -6.61
N GLN A 202 11.30 0.78 -6.35
CA GLN A 202 9.97 1.17 -5.90
C GLN A 202 10.03 1.86 -4.54
N MET A 203 10.81 1.31 -3.59
CA MET A 203 11.00 1.96 -2.30
C MET A 203 11.70 3.31 -2.41
N GLN A 204 12.63 3.49 -3.34
CA GLN A 204 13.26 4.79 -3.61
C GLN A 204 12.23 5.80 -4.10
N LEU A 205 11.37 5.43 -5.04
CA LEU A 205 10.29 6.30 -5.53
C LEU A 205 9.30 6.65 -4.41
N LEU A 206 8.90 5.68 -3.59
CA LEU A 206 8.04 5.91 -2.43
C LEU A 206 8.69 6.84 -1.39
N HIS A 207 9.97 6.65 -1.09
CA HIS A 207 10.70 7.54 -0.17
C HIS A 207 10.85 8.96 -0.71
N MET A 208 10.96 9.15 -2.03
CA MET A 208 10.99 10.51 -2.61
C MET A 208 9.60 11.15 -2.61
N LEU A 209 8.52 10.36 -2.66
CA LEU A 209 7.15 10.86 -2.69
C LEU A 209 6.67 11.27 -1.29
N LEU A 210 7.06 10.51 -0.27
CA LEU A 210 6.69 10.75 1.12
C LEU A 210 7.66 11.78 1.74
N PRO A 211 7.16 12.86 2.37
CA PRO A 211 8.04 13.88 2.95
C PRO A 211 8.96 13.29 4.04
N GLU A 212 10.21 13.75 4.07
CA GLU A 212 11.21 13.38 5.11
C GLU A 212 10.84 13.96 6.49
N ASP A 213 10.15 15.10 6.52
CA ASP A 213 9.95 15.95 7.71
C ASP A 213 8.53 15.96 8.29
N GLY A 214 7.57 15.22 7.71
CA GLY A 214 6.29 15.06 8.38
C GLY A 214 6.53 14.29 9.67
N GLU A 215 6.14 14.79 10.83
CA GLU A 215 6.15 14.01 12.09
C GLU A 215 5.45 12.67 11.80
N MET A 216 6.27 11.67 11.52
CA MET A 216 5.85 10.34 11.14
C MET A 216 5.46 9.68 12.44
N ASP A 217 4.18 9.80 12.79
CA ASP A 217 3.58 9.05 13.88
C ASP A 217 4.04 7.59 13.74
N LEU A 218 4.73 7.10 14.78
CA LEU A 218 5.49 5.85 14.81
C LEU A 218 4.61 4.59 14.63
N GLY A 219 3.32 4.79 14.36
CA GLY A 219 2.28 3.77 14.38
C GLY A 219 1.87 3.41 15.80
N ASP A 220 2.32 4.17 16.80
CA ASP A 220 2.03 3.90 18.20
C ASP A 220 0.55 4.17 18.49
N GLN A 221 0.03 5.28 17.97
CA GLN A 221 -1.39 5.57 18.00
C GLN A 221 -2.20 4.57 17.14
N LEU A 222 -1.66 4.14 15.99
CA LEU A 222 -2.30 3.15 15.13
C LEU A 222 -2.49 1.81 15.84
N LEU A 223 -1.46 1.30 16.53
CA LEU A 223 -1.57 0.05 17.28
C LEU A 223 -2.64 0.17 18.36
N HIS A 224 -2.63 1.26 19.12
CA HIS A 224 -3.63 1.50 20.16
C HIS A 224 -5.06 1.51 19.61
N LEU A 225 -5.33 2.31 18.57
CA LEU A 225 -6.66 2.39 17.95
C LEU A 225 -7.08 1.04 17.33
N ALA A 226 -6.16 0.36 16.65
CA ALA A 226 -6.42 -0.93 16.03
C ALA A 226 -6.87 -1.99 17.06
N THR A 227 -6.22 -2.04 18.24
CA THR A 227 -6.56 -3.01 19.29
C THR A 227 -7.93 -2.78 19.92
N GLN A 228 -8.54 -1.61 19.75
CA GLN A 228 -9.88 -1.31 20.28
C GLN A 228 -11.02 -1.84 19.38
N ILE A 229 -10.75 -2.05 18.09
CA ILE A 229 -11.77 -2.44 17.10
C ILE A 229 -11.55 -3.83 16.49
N ALA A 230 -10.35 -4.39 16.64
CA ALA A 230 -9.97 -5.62 15.96
C ALA A 230 -9.87 -6.80 16.93
N LYS A 231 -10.41 -7.96 16.56
CA LYS A 231 -10.18 -9.21 17.32
C LYS A 231 -8.69 -9.60 17.34
N ARG A 232 -7.91 -9.14 16.36
CA ARG A 232 -6.44 -9.18 16.36
C ARG A 232 -5.86 -8.06 15.52
N VAL A 233 -4.70 -7.57 15.92
CA VAL A 233 -3.87 -6.67 15.13
C VAL A 233 -2.63 -7.43 14.68
N ILE A 234 -2.35 -7.41 13.38
CA ILE A 234 -1.20 -8.06 12.76
C ILE A 234 -0.25 -6.99 12.23
N VAL A 235 0.98 -6.98 12.72
CA VAL A 235 2.00 -6.02 12.33
C VAL A 235 3.13 -6.73 11.61
N LYS A 236 3.37 -6.39 10.34
CA LYS A 236 4.53 -6.88 9.58
C LYS A 236 5.76 -6.08 9.96
N ARG A 237 6.86 -6.80 10.22
CA ARG A 237 8.15 -6.20 10.59
C ARG A 237 9.31 -6.94 9.92
N PRO A 238 10.43 -6.28 9.61
CA PRO A 238 11.69 -6.98 9.35
C PRO A 238 12.05 -7.89 10.52
N ARG A 239 12.68 -9.03 10.26
CA ARG A 239 12.97 -10.06 11.28
C ARG A 239 13.59 -9.50 12.56
N HIS A 240 14.53 -8.56 12.44
CA HIS A 240 15.30 -8.00 13.54
C HIS A 240 14.93 -6.55 13.92
N ALA A 241 13.82 -6.02 13.40
CA ALA A 241 13.36 -4.68 13.80
C ALA A 241 12.81 -4.70 15.22
N VAL A 242 12.87 -3.56 15.92
CA VAL A 242 12.16 -3.36 17.20
C VAL A 242 10.65 -3.57 17.05
N TYR A 243 9.93 -3.76 18.16
CA TYR A 243 8.48 -3.87 18.14
C TYR A 243 7.83 -2.52 17.80
N LEU A 244 6.57 -2.55 17.38
CA LEU A 244 5.78 -1.33 17.19
C LEU A 244 5.39 -0.79 18.56
N ALA A 245 5.50 0.52 18.78
CA ALA A 245 5.22 1.16 20.08
C ALA A 245 6.02 0.61 21.28
N ASP A 246 7.15 -0.05 21.03
CA ASP A 246 7.92 -0.80 22.04
C ASP A 246 7.07 -1.83 22.82
N GLN A 247 5.94 -2.28 22.25
CA GLN A 247 5.04 -3.25 22.86
C GLN A 247 5.39 -4.66 22.42
N ALA A 248 5.63 -5.57 23.37
CA ALA A 248 5.86 -6.97 23.04
C ALA A 248 4.56 -7.61 22.50
N PRO A 249 4.63 -8.34 21.37
CA PRO A 249 3.47 -9.02 20.80
C PRO A 249 3.11 -10.28 21.61
N ASP A 250 1.83 -10.65 21.59
CA ASP A 250 1.31 -11.86 22.22
C ASP A 250 1.71 -13.14 21.46
N HIS A 251 1.90 -13.01 20.15
CA HIS A 251 2.36 -14.11 19.29
C HIS A 251 3.18 -13.59 18.11
N GLN A 252 4.04 -14.44 17.55
CA GLN A 252 4.85 -14.10 16.38
C GLN A 252 4.93 -15.24 15.37
N TRP A 253 4.82 -14.90 14.09
CA TRP A 253 5.20 -15.78 13.00
C TRP A 253 6.53 -15.31 12.41
N LEU A 254 7.57 -16.15 12.51
CA LEU A 254 8.93 -15.80 12.09
C LEU A 254 9.24 -16.35 10.69
N GLY A 255 9.64 -15.47 9.78
CA GLY A 255 10.21 -15.81 8.48
C GLY A 255 11.66 -15.34 8.36
N ASP A 256 12.30 -15.68 7.24
CA ASP A 256 13.73 -15.39 7.05
C ASP A 256 14.01 -13.89 6.93
N ALA A 257 13.16 -13.16 6.20
CA ALA A 257 13.33 -11.72 5.98
C ALA A 257 12.42 -10.85 6.86
N CYS A 258 11.18 -11.29 7.07
CA CYS A 258 10.17 -10.58 7.85
C CYS A 258 9.53 -11.50 8.89
N ARG A 259 8.79 -10.89 9.82
CA ARG A 259 7.93 -11.54 10.79
C ARG A 259 6.59 -10.83 10.86
N PHE A 260 5.61 -11.49 11.44
CA PHE A 260 4.31 -10.90 11.78
C PHE A 260 4.10 -10.97 13.29
N ASP A 261 3.93 -9.81 13.91
CA ASP A 261 3.68 -9.61 15.33
C ASP A 261 2.15 -9.53 15.53
N ALA A 262 1.60 -10.34 16.44
CA ALA A 262 0.17 -10.35 16.76
C ALA A 262 -0.10 -9.73 18.12
N TYR A 263 -1.15 -8.90 18.18
CA TYR A 263 -1.68 -8.30 19.39
C TYR A 263 -3.17 -8.61 19.50
N PHE A 264 -3.61 -9.08 20.65
CA PHE A 264 -5.01 -9.39 20.92
C PHE A 264 -5.62 -8.39 21.91
N PRO A 265 -6.91 -8.05 21.79
CA PRO A 265 -7.59 -7.21 22.78
C PRO A 265 -7.43 -7.80 24.18
N LYS A 266 -7.05 -6.95 25.13
CA LYS A 266 -7.06 -7.31 26.55
C LYS A 266 -8.51 -7.15 27.01
N GLY A 267 -9.11 -8.25 27.45
CA GLY A 267 -10.50 -8.30 27.93
C GLY A 267 -10.75 -7.46 29.17
#